data_AF-A0A2N5LLV1-F1
#
_entry.id   AF-A0A2N5LLV1-F1
#
_cell.length_a   1.000
_cell.length_b   1.000
_cell.length_c   1.000
_cell.angle_alpha   90.00
_cell.angle_beta   90.00
_cell.angle_gamma   90.00
#
_symmetry.space_group_name_H-M   'P 1'
#
loop_
_entity.id
_entity.type
_entity.pdbx_description
1 polymer ?
#
loop_
_entity_poly.entity_id
_entity_poly.type
_entity_poly.pdbx_seq_one_letter_code
_entity_poly.pdbx_strand_id
1 'polypeptide(L)'
;MKNWRSYRYKTSQENKNSSIANDEVALLATRLEFFIPKLMEIMRPWQWLTYIFFWSLFLTVMERHSLATWSDFMIQFVRSFTQNTLTVIPSLYLVDYLRPAFKNASILSVSMRIVLLLMFAAAVSMALVTLSMINFGWLTYDSRTFVLNIVLNTVLSGGFTTVFLLYFLRSYRELNALKLSFEYKLTAQNDLIKARTAPHFFFNTINTLVSLIESNPPKAADLLQHVSALFRASFSGTREISFEEEIDLCEHYLAIESSRLADKLEVNWKLPEEDIMYDMVITALTLQSVLEKILLNVVELTTETICINIEVTWEQHRVKIMIDVALPKKTLIINHDLRQHMNFYIQADRLRAHFGQSADIQSSVASTQIITIIDYPLQDVGL
;
A
#
# COMPACT_ATOMS: atom_id res chain seq x y z
N MET A 1 -30.62 12.37 32.99
CA MET A 1 -29.15 12.22 33.08
C MET A 1 -28.64 11.91 31.68
N LYS A 2 -28.44 12.93 30.84
CA LYS A 2 -27.15 13.59 30.50
C LYS A 2 -26.07 12.65 29.93
N ASN A 3 -25.90 12.78 28.60
CA ASN A 3 -24.65 12.76 27.81
C ASN A 3 -23.96 11.43 27.46
N TRP A 4 -24.43 10.78 26.39
CA TRP A 4 -23.72 9.77 25.59
C TRP A 4 -23.45 10.25 24.14
N ARG A 5 -23.04 11.51 23.95
CA ARG A 5 -22.83 12.10 22.60
C ARG A 5 -21.39 12.50 22.25
N SER A 6 -20.39 12.31 23.12
CA SER A 6 -19.03 12.81 22.86
C SER A 6 -18.05 11.83 22.18
N TYR A 7 -18.35 10.53 22.10
CA TYR A 7 -17.37 9.55 21.59
C TYR A 7 -17.35 9.35 20.06
N ARG A 8 -18.23 10.01 19.31
CA ARG A 8 -18.26 9.91 17.84
C ARG A 8 -17.39 10.97 17.13
N TYR A 9 -16.78 11.90 17.86
CA TYR A 9 -16.03 13.01 17.28
C TYR A 9 -14.50 12.84 17.31
N LYS A 10 -13.97 11.85 18.04
CA LYS A 10 -12.51 11.59 18.09
C LYS A 10 -12.03 10.47 17.18
N THR A 11 -12.91 9.55 16.77
CA THR A 11 -12.61 8.52 15.76
C THR A 11 -12.67 9.04 14.31
N SER A 12 -13.02 10.31 14.09
CA SER A 12 -13.01 10.93 12.75
C SER A 12 -11.70 11.62 12.38
N GLN A 13 -10.77 11.81 13.34
CA GLN A 13 -9.46 12.42 13.06
C GLN A 13 -8.37 11.41 12.69
N GLU A 14 -8.38 10.18 13.23
CA GLU A 14 -7.41 9.14 12.85
C GLU A 14 -7.84 8.32 11.63
N ASN A 15 -9.14 8.23 11.34
CA ASN A 15 -9.62 7.62 10.10
C ASN A 15 -9.57 8.59 8.91
N LYS A 16 -9.01 9.80 9.09
CA LYS A 16 -8.86 10.78 8.02
C LYS A 16 -7.72 10.41 7.09
N ASN A 17 -6.63 9.81 7.57
CA ASN A 17 -5.52 9.42 6.70
C ASN A 17 -5.83 8.18 5.84
N SER A 18 -6.60 7.23 6.35
CA SER A 18 -7.12 6.07 5.60
C SER A 18 -8.30 6.46 4.68
N SER A 19 -9.16 7.39 5.09
CA SER A 19 -10.21 7.97 4.24
C SER A 19 -9.63 8.83 3.11
N ILE A 20 -8.63 9.67 3.39
CA ILE A 20 -7.95 10.47 2.36
C ILE A 20 -7.19 9.55 1.41
N ALA A 21 -6.49 8.52 1.90
CA ALA A 21 -5.84 7.55 1.03
C ALA A 21 -6.84 6.74 0.19
N ASN A 22 -7.97 6.31 0.76
CA ASN A 22 -9.00 5.58 0.01
C ASN A 22 -9.76 6.49 -0.98
N ASP A 23 -10.03 7.74 -0.62
CA ASP A 23 -10.62 8.73 -1.51
C ASP A 23 -9.63 9.15 -2.59
N GLU A 24 -8.35 9.34 -2.28
CA GLU A 24 -7.30 9.59 -3.29
C GLU A 24 -7.11 8.40 -4.21
N VAL A 25 -7.15 7.16 -3.71
CA VAL A 25 -7.08 5.95 -4.52
C VAL A 25 -8.35 5.78 -5.36
N ALA A 26 -9.54 6.11 -4.84
CA ALA A 26 -10.79 6.10 -5.59
C ALA A 26 -10.84 7.21 -6.65
N LEU A 27 -10.29 8.39 -6.35
CA LEU A 27 -10.19 9.56 -7.23
C LEU A 27 -9.09 9.34 -8.29
N LEU A 28 -7.99 8.69 -7.94
CA LEU A 28 -6.97 8.18 -8.87
C LEU A 28 -7.56 7.07 -9.75
N ALA A 29 -8.33 6.14 -9.19
CA ALA A 29 -8.98 5.06 -9.94
C ALA A 29 -10.03 5.59 -10.93
N THR A 30 -10.83 6.59 -10.53
CA THR A 30 -11.76 7.28 -11.44
C THR A 30 -11.04 8.15 -12.48
N ARG A 31 -9.88 8.75 -12.15
CA ARG A 31 -9.01 9.39 -13.16
C ARG A 31 -8.35 8.38 -14.12
N LEU A 32 -8.13 7.14 -13.70
CA LEU A 32 -7.42 6.09 -14.43
C LEU A 32 -8.31 5.12 -15.22
N GLU A 33 -9.64 5.23 -15.15
CA GLU A 33 -10.58 4.39 -15.92
C GLU A 33 -10.33 4.45 -17.44
N PHE A 34 -9.66 5.50 -17.93
CA PHE A 34 -9.34 5.66 -19.34
C PHE A 34 -7.99 6.39 -19.53
N PHE A 35 -7.11 5.85 -20.37
CA PHE A 35 -5.73 6.36 -20.54
C PHE A 35 -5.65 7.78 -21.11
N ILE A 36 -6.73 8.29 -21.70
CA ILE A 36 -6.82 9.66 -22.20
C ILE A 36 -7.53 10.49 -21.12
N PRO A 37 -6.85 11.46 -20.49
CA PRO A 37 -7.50 12.41 -19.59
C PRO A 37 -8.49 13.26 -20.39
N LYS A 38 -9.40 13.98 -19.72
CA LYS A 38 -10.12 15.05 -20.40
C LYS A 38 -9.10 16.09 -20.87
N LEU A 39 -8.81 16.13 -22.16
CA LEU A 39 -7.71 16.91 -22.72
C LEU A 39 -7.87 18.40 -22.43
N MET A 40 -9.11 18.87 -22.35
CA MET A 40 -9.43 20.24 -22.00
C MET A 40 -9.22 20.59 -20.51
N GLU A 41 -9.20 19.60 -19.63
CA GLU A 41 -8.93 19.80 -18.19
C GLU A 41 -7.41 19.72 -17.89
N ILE A 42 -6.58 19.25 -18.84
CA ILE A 42 -5.12 19.14 -18.65
C ILE A 42 -4.44 20.50 -18.59
N MET A 43 -4.86 21.43 -19.44
CA MET A 43 -4.28 22.77 -19.54
C MET A 43 -5.37 23.83 -19.48
N ARG A 44 -5.06 24.96 -18.84
CA ARG A 44 -5.97 26.12 -18.81
C ARG A 44 -6.16 26.65 -20.25
N PRO A 45 -7.33 27.24 -20.58
CA PRO A 45 -7.60 27.73 -21.93
C PRO A 45 -6.54 28.70 -22.48
N TRP A 46 -5.94 29.54 -21.63
CA TRP A 46 -4.86 30.43 -22.06
C TRP A 46 -3.61 29.66 -22.50
N GLN A 47 -3.29 28.53 -21.85
CA GLN A 47 -2.09 27.75 -22.15
C GLN A 47 -2.20 27.14 -23.55
N TRP A 48 -3.39 26.67 -23.93
CA TRP A 48 -3.69 26.26 -25.30
C TRP A 48 -3.54 27.40 -26.30
N LEU A 49 -4.02 28.61 -25.98
CA LEU A 49 -3.82 29.78 -26.83
C LEU A 49 -2.34 30.14 -26.98
N THR A 50 -1.54 30.08 -25.90
CA THR A 50 -0.08 30.31 -25.99
C THR A 50 0.61 29.26 -26.83
N TYR A 51 0.22 27.99 -26.70
CA TYR A 51 0.74 26.92 -27.53
C TYR A 51 0.44 27.16 -29.01
N ILE A 52 -0.82 27.47 -29.35
CA ILE A 52 -1.23 27.78 -30.72
C ILE A 52 -0.44 28.99 -31.26
N PHE A 53 -0.32 30.06 -30.47
CA PHE A 53 0.43 31.26 -30.86
C PHE A 53 1.89 30.96 -31.19
N PHE A 54 2.62 30.32 -30.27
CA PHE A 54 4.04 30.02 -30.48
C PHE A 54 4.25 28.97 -31.58
N TRP A 55 3.35 28.01 -31.72
CA TRP A 55 3.42 27.01 -32.79
C TRP A 55 3.18 27.65 -34.16
N SER A 56 2.20 28.54 -34.27
CA SER A 56 1.95 29.32 -35.49
C SER A 56 3.13 30.24 -35.82
N LEU A 57 3.72 30.90 -34.82
CA LEU A 57 4.92 31.71 -35.00
C LEU A 57 6.09 30.87 -35.50
N PHE A 58 6.32 29.70 -34.91
CA PHE A 58 7.37 28.78 -35.31
C PHE A 58 7.24 28.35 -36.78
N LEU A 59 6.03 27.95 -37.21
CA LEU A 59 5.77 27.58 -38.61
C LEU A 59 6.02 28.74 -39.57
N THR A 60 5.57 29.95 -39.23
CA THR A 60 5.81 31.15 -40.06
C THR A 60 7.29 31.48 -40.15
N VAL A 61 8.05 31.32 -39.07
CA VAL A 61 9.50 31.56 -39.07
C VAL A 61 10.26 30.49 -39.88
N MET A 62 9.84 29.22 -39.83
CA MET A 62 10.43 28.16 -40.64
C MET A 62 10.23 28.39 -42.14
N GLU A 63 9.08 28.94 -42.54
CA GLU A 63 8.79 29.28 -43.93
C GLU A 63 9.38 30.65 -44.35
N ARG A 64 10.15 31.33 -43.48
CA ARG A 64 10.63 32.71 -43.73
C ARG A 64 11.45 32.87 -45.01
N HIS A 65 12.15 31.83 -45.46
CA HIS A 65 12.98 31.91 -46.68
C HIS A 65 12.17 32.18 -47.96
N SER A 66 10.84 31.99 -47.95
CA SER A 66 9.97 32.30 -49.08
C SER A 66 9.33 33.69 -49.02
N LEU A 67 9.61 34.48 -47.97
CA LEU A 67 8.96 35.78 -47.72
C LEU A 67 9.87 36.95 -48.07
N ALA A 68 9.39 37.83 -48.95
CA ALA A 68 10.12 39.03 -49.36
C ALA A 68 9.78 40.25 -48.49
N THR A 69 8.58 40.30 -47.89
CA THR A 69 8.09 41.49 -47.17
C THR A 69 7.53 41.16 -45.78
N TRP A 70 7.48 42.18 -44.91
CA TRP A 70 6.82 42.08 -43.60
C TRP A 70 5.32 41.82 -43.71
N SER A 71 4.66 42.28 -44.77
CA SER A 71 3.25 41.99 -45.04
C SER A 71 3.00 40.51 -45.32
N ASP A 72 3.87 39.86 -46.10
CA ASP A 72 3.74 38.43 -46.41
C ASP A 72 3.90 37.58 -45.14
N PHE A 73 4.82 37.98 -44.26
CA PHE A 73 4.99 37.35 -42.95
C PHE A 73 3.73 37.44 -42.10
N MET A 74 3.12 38.63 -42.02
CA MET A 74 1.89 38.82 -41.24
C MET A 74 0.72 38.00 -41.81
N ILE A 75 0.57 37.95 -43.13
CA ILE A 75 -0.48 37.15 -43.79
C ILE A 75 -0.29 35.66 -43.49
N GLN A 76 0.95 35.16 -43.58
CA GLN A 76 1.25 33.76 -43.30
C GLN A 76 1.12 33.41 -41.81
N PHE A 77 1.47 34.33 -40.90
CA PHE A 77 1.21 34.15 -39.48
C PHE A 77 -0.28 34.06 -39.18
N VAL A 78 -1.10 34.97 -39.74
CA VAL A 78 -2.55 34.93 -39.58
C VAL A 78 -3.12 33.62 -40.14
N ARG A 79 -2.66 33.17 -41.33
CA ARG A 79 -3.02 31.86 -41.90
C ARG A 79 -2.77 30.73 -40.91
N SER A 80 -1.53 30.60 -40.43
CA SER A 80 -1.12 29.52 -39.53
C SER A 80 -1.82 29.61 -38.18
N PHE A 81 -2.10 30.81 -37.66
CA PHE A 81 -2.81 31.01 -36.41
C PHE A 81 -4.29 30.60 -36.52
N THR A 82 -4.98 31.07 -37.56
CA THR A 82 -6.37 30.70 -37.81
C THR A 82 -6.52 29.20 -38.06
N GLN A 83 -5.62 28.62 -38.85
CA GLN A 83 -5.59 27.18 -39.11
C GLN A 83 -5.41 26.38 -37.82
N ASN A 84 -4.34 26.63 -37.05
CA ASN A 84 -4.06 25.88 -35.84
C ASN A 84 -5.17 26.03 -34.79
N THR A 85 -5.79 27.20 -34.69
CA THR A 85 -6.96 27.42 -33.81
C THR A 85 -8.13 26.55 -34.23
N LEU A 86 -8.44 26.51 -35.54
CA LEU A 86 -9.55 25.75 -36.10
C LEU A 86 -9.29 24.23 -36.09
N THR A 87 -8.04 23.79 -36.11
CA THR A 87 -7.69 22.37 -35.98
C THR A 87 -7.71 21.94 -34.51
N VAL A 88 -6.95 22.62 -33.65
CA VAL A 88 -6.64 22.13 -32.30
C VAL A 88 -7.86 22.21 -31.38
N ILE A 89 -8.53 23.36 -31.29
CA ILE A 89 -9.61 23.53 -30.30
C ILE A 89 -10.79 22.58 -30.56
N PRO A 90 -11.38 22.51 -31.77
CA PRO A 90 -12.50 21.60 -32.03
C PRO A 90 -12.10 20.13 -31.88
N SER A 91 -10.85 19.78 -32.23
CA SER A 91 -10.40 18.40 -32.12
C SER A 91 -10.26 17.92 -30.68
N LEU A 92 -9.80 18.77 -29.75
CA LEU A 92 -9.75 18.46 -28.32
C LEU A 92 -11.15 18.21 -27.76
N TYR A 93 -12.11 19.10 -28.07
CA TYR A 93 -13.51 18.91 -27.68
C TYR A 93 -14.12 17.63 -28.24
N LEU A 94 -13.82 17.32 -29.51
CA LEU A 94 -14.33 16.12 -30.17
C LEU A 94 -13.76 14.84 -29.56
N VAL A 95 -12.47 14.82 -29.22
CA VAL A 95 -11.85 13.69 -28.52
C VAL A 95 -12.45 13.50 -27.12
N ASP A 96 -12.68 14.59 -26.38
CA ASP A 96 -13.32 14.54 -25.06
C ASP A 96 -14.79 14.07 -25.15
N TYR A 97 -15.52 14.48 -26.20
CA TYR A 97 -16.89 14.03 -26.48
C TYR A 97 -16.96 12.55 -26.87
N LEU A 98 -16.02 12.06 -27.67
CA LEU A 98 -15.97 10.67 -28.12
C LEU A 98 -15.37 9.71 -27.08
N ARG A 99 -14.80 10.25 -25.98
CA ARG A 99 -14.19 9.48 -24.88
C ARG A 99 -15.06 8.33 -24.36
N PRO A 100 -16.38 8.48 -24.11
CA PRO A 100 -17.21 7.37 -23.62
C PRO A 100 -17.32 6.21 -24.60
N ALA A 101 -17.34 6.50 -25.91
CA ALA A 101 -17.41 5.48 -26.96
C ALA A 101 -16.12 4.65 -27.05
N PHE A 102 -15.01 5.17 -26.53
CA PHE A 102 -13.71 4.50 -26.53
C PHE A 102 -13.45 3.65 -25.29
N LYS A 103 -14.30 3.69 -24.25
CA LYS A 103 -14.09 2.98 -22.98
C LYS A 103 -13.87 1.47 -23.13
N ASN A 104 -14.49 0.85 -24.13
CA ASN A 104 -14.46 -0.60 -24.35
C ASN A 104 -13.51 -1.04 -25.48
N ALA A 105 -12.80 -0.11 -26.12
CA ALA A 105 -11.91 -0.41 -27.24
C ALA A 105 -10.46 -0.62 -26.78
N SER A 106 -9.69 -1.41 -27.54
CA SER A 106 -8.26 -1.57 -27.26
C SER A 106 -7.50 -0.25 -27.42
N ILE A 107 -6.49 -0.03 -26.58
CA ILE A 107 -5.66 1.18 -26.57
C ILE A 107 -5.10 1.51 -27.98
N LEU A 108 -4.69 0.49 -28.72
CA LEU A 108 -4.18 0.64 -30.09
C LEU A 108 -5.27 1.14 -31.05
N SER A 109 -6.48 0.59 -30.98
CA SER A 109 -7.62 1.02 -31.81
C SER A 109 -8.03 2.46 -31.51
N VAL A 110 -8.06 2.84 -30.22
CA VAL A 110 -8.37 4.21 -29.81
C VAL A 110 -7.31 5.19 -30.32
N SER A 111 -6.03 4.86 -30.16
CA SER A 111 -4.92 5.72 -30.60
C SER A 111 -4.96 5.94 -32.12
N MET A 112 -5.20 4.88 -32.89
CA MET A 112 -5.32 4.97 -34.35
C MET A 112 -6.51 5.84 -34.77
N ARG A 113 -7.67 5.69 -34.13
CA ARG A 113 -8.85 6.52 -34.43
C ARG A 113 -8.61 7.99 -34.15
N ILE A 114 -7.90 8.32 -33.07
CA ILE A 114 -7.57 9.70 -32.71
C ILE A 114 -6.59 10.32 -33.69
N VAL A 115 -5.54 9.59 -34.08
CA VAL A 115 -4.58 10.04 -35.11
C VAL A 115 -5.32 10.32 -36.42
N LEU A 116 -6.16 9.38 -36.88
CA LEU A 116 -6.92 9.57 -38.13
C LEU A 116 -7.89 10.75 -38.07
N LEU A 117 -8.58 10.92 -36.94
CA LEU A 117 -9.49 12.04 -36.70
C LEU A 117 -8.74 13.38 -36.76
N LEU A 118 -7.58 13.47 -36.11
CA LEU A 118 -6.76 14.68 -36.07
C LEU A 118 -6.13 14.99 -37.43
N MET A 119 -5.68 13.97 -38.17
CA MET A 119 -5.21 14.12 -39.54
C MET A 119 -6.32 14.63 -40.46
N PHE A 120 -7.53 14.08 -40.35
CA PHE A 120 -8.68 14.53 -41.11
C PHE A 120 -9.05 15.99 -40.77
N ALA A 121 -9.11 16.33 -39.48
CA ALA A 121 -9.38 17.70 -39.04
C ALA A 121 -8.31 18.69 -39.55
N ALA A 122 -7.03 18.32 -39.55
CA ALA A 122 -5.94 19.13 -40.08
C ALA A 122 -6.08 19.36 -41.60
N ALA A 123 -6.41 18.31 -42.36
CA ALA A 123 -6.61 18.43 -43.82
C ALA A 123 -7.79 19.36 -44.16
N VAL A 124 -8.93 19.19 -43.46
CA VAL A 124 -10.14 19.99 -43.67
C VAL A 124 -9.92 21.45 -43.28
N SER A 125 -9.34 21.71 -42.10
CA SER A 125 -9.05 23.08 -41.66
C SER A 125 -8.03 23.78 -42.56
N MET A 126 -7.00 23.06 -43.04
CA MET A 126 -6.03 23.59 -43.99
C MET A 126 -6.70 23.99 -45.32
N ALA A 127 -7.52 23.10 -45.90
CA ALA A 127 -8.23 23.38 -47.14
C ALA A 127 -9.19 24.56 -46.98
N LEU A 128 -9.94 24.63 -45.87
CA LEU A 128 -10.90 25.70 -45.62
C LEU A 128 -10.23 27.08 -45.49
N VAL A 129 -9.17 27.17 -44.70
CA VAL A 129 -8.44 28.42 -44.46
C VAL A 129 -7.76 28.90 -45.74
N THR A 130 -7.07 28.00 -46.44
CA THR A 130 -6.39 28.37 -47.70
C THR A 130 -7.36 28.82 -48.79
N LEU A 131 -8.48 28.11 -48.99
CA LEU A 131 -9.51 28.52 -49.96
C LEU A 131 -10.16 29.86 -49.60
N SER A 132 -10.40 30.10 -48.30
CA SER A 132 -10.94 31.38 -47.82
C SER A 132 -9.97 32.52 -48.10
N MET A 133 -8.67 32.34 -47.82
CA MET A 133 -7.66 33.37 -48.07
C MET A 133 -7.43 33.65 -49.56
N ILE A 134 -7.55 32.64 -50.42
CA ILE A 134 -7.56 32.82 -51.88
C ILE A 134 -8.78 33.66 -52.31
N ASN A 135 -9.96 33.38 -51.76
CA ASN A 135 -11.18 34.14 -52.07
C ASN A 135 -11.09 35.62 -51.64
N PHE A 136 -10.37 35.92 -50.55
CA PHE A 136 -10.09 37.31 -50.13
C PHE A 136 -8.94 37.97 -50.91
N GLY A 137 -8.30 37.27 -51.84
CA GLY A 137 -7.20 37.78 -52.66
C GLY A 137 -5.86 37.90 -51.94
N TRP A 138 -5.70 37.26 -50.78
CA TRP A 138 -4.46 37.33 -49.98
C TRP A 138 -3.41 36.30 -50.44
N LEU A 139 -3.82 35.28 -51.19
CA LEU A 139 -2.95 34.22 -51.71
C LEU A 139 -3.25 33.95 -53.18
N THR A 140 -2.20 33.73 -53.97
CA THR A 140 -2.32 33.26 -55.36
C THR A 140 -2.59 31.75 -55.38
N TYR A 141 -3.53 31.31 -56.21
CA TYR A 141 -3.81 29.88 -56.36
C TYR A 141 -2.72 29.20 -57.19
N ASP A 142 -1.99 28.28 -56.55
CA ASP A 142 -1.15 27.31 -57.22
C ASP A 142 -1.51 25.91 -56.73
N SER A 143 -1.89 25.03 -57.66
CA SER A 143 -2.40 23.70 -57.36
C SER A 143 -1.32 22.81 -56.73
N ARG A 144 -0.07 22.97 -57.14
CA ARG A 144 1.04 22.16 -56.63
C ARG A 144 1.36 22.50 -55.17
N THR A 145 1.53 23.79 -54.84
CA THR A 145 1.76 24.23 -53.47
C THR A 145 0.57 23.94 -52.57
N PHE A 146 -0.67 24.05 -53.07
CA PHE A 146 -1.87 23.69 -52.32
C PHE A 146 -1.86 22.22 -51.87
N VAL A 147 -1.66 21.28 -52.81
CA VAL A 147 -1.64 19.84 -52.50
C VAL A 147 -0.46 19.49 -51.59
N LEU A 148 0.74 20.03 -51.87
CA LEU A 148 1.92 19.79 -51.03
C LEU A 148 1.71 20.28 -49.60
N ASN A 149 1.14 21.47 -49.43
CA ASN A 149 0.89 22.02 -48.10
C ASN A 149 -0.17 21.23 -47.31
N ILE A 150 -1.21 20.71 -47.97
CA ILE A 150 -2.18 19.81 -47.33
C ILE A 150 -1.50 18.52 -46.88
N VAL A 151 -0.76 17.86 -47.77
CA VAL A 151 -0.11 16.59 -47.47
C VAL A 151 0.91 16.76 -46.34
N LEU A 152 1.79 17.76 -46.44
CA LEU A 152 2.82 18.03 -45.43
C LEU A 152 2.20 18.37 -44.07
N ASN A 153 1.22 19.26 -44.00
CA ASN A 153 0.58 19.60 -42.72
C ASN A 153 -0.17 18.40 -42.12
N THR A 154 -0.80 17.58 -42.94
CA THR A 154 -1.53 16.39 -42.48
C THR A 154 -0.57 15.34 -41.90
N VAL A 155 0.55 15.09 -42.58
CA VAL A 155 1.59 14.16 -42.12
C VAL A 155 2.26 14.67 -40.85
N LEU A 156 2.63 15.95 -40.80
CA LEU A 156 3.23 16.57 -39.62
C LEU A 156 2.28 16.50 -38.43
N SER A 157 1.00 16.87 -38.62
CA SER A 157 -0.03 16.78 -37.58
C SER A 157 -0.21 15.36 -37.03
N GLY A 158 -0.25 14.36 -37.92
CA GLY A 158 -0.31 12.94 -37.53
C GLY A 158 0.93 12.49 -36.74
N GLY A 159 2.12 12.92 -37.17
CA GLY A 159 3.38 12.65 -36.47
C GLY A 159 3.41 13.24 -35.06
N PHE A 160 3.07 14.53 -34.91
CA PHE A 160 3.00 15.19 -33.60
C PHE A 160 1.95 14.56 -32.69
N THR A 161 0.78 14.23 -33.22
CA THR A 161 -0.27 13.52 -32.49
C THR A 161 0.22 12.18 -31.98
N THR A 162 0.98 11.44 -32.79
CA THR A 162 1.52 10.14 -32.41
C THR A 162 2.54 10.27 -31.28
N VAL A 163 3.47 11.24 -31.37
CA VAL A 163 4.44 11.51 -30.29
C VAL A 163 3.73 11.92 -29.00
N PHE A 164 2.73 12.79 -29.09
CA PHE A 164 1.91 13.19 -27.96
C PHE A 164 1.21 11.98 -27.32
N LEU A 165 0.56 11.13 -28.11
CA LEU A 165 -0.08 9.91 -27.60
C LEU A 165 0.92 8.94 -26.97
N LEU A 166 2.12 8.77 -27.53
CA LEU A 166 3.17 7.91 -26.95
C LEU A 166 3.63 8.43 -25.58
N TYR A 167 3.78 9.74 -25.43
CA TYR A 167 4.09 10.36 -24.14
C TYR A 167 2.98 10.08 -23.11
N PHE A 168 1.71 10.25 -23.49
CA PHE A 168 0.58 9.95 -22.61
C PHE A 168 0.49 8.46 -22.26
N LEU A 169 0.74 7.57 -23.22
CA LEU A 169 0.77 6.13 -22.97
C LEU A 169 1.87 5.74 -21.98
N ARG A 170 3.05 6.36 -22.08
CA ARG A 170 4.13 6.16 -21.12
C ARG A 170 3.73 6.64 -19.73
N SER A 171 3.24 7.87 -19.62
CA SER A 171 2.80 8.44 -18.34
C SER A 171 1.68 7.62 -17.70
N TYR A 172 0.72 7.13 -18.49
CA TYR A 172 -0.33 6.23 -18.02
C TYR A 172 0.21 4.90 -17.47
N ARG A 173 1.20 4.30 -18.14
CA ARG A 173 1.85 3.06 -17.68
C ARG A 173 2.59 3.26 -16.36
N GLU A 174 3.32 4.36 -16.22
CA GLU A 174 4.05 4.70 -14.99
C GLU A 174 3.08 4.89 -13.81
N LEU A 175 1.98 5.61 -14.02
CA LEU A 175 0.94 5.80 -13.00
C LEU A 175 0.23 4.50 -12.61
N ASN A 176 -0.09 3.63 -13.59
CA ASN A 176 -0.69 2.32 -13.31
C ASN A 176 0.25 1.39 -12.53
N ALA A 177 1.53 1.38 -12.88
CA ALA A 177 2.52 0.59 -12.16
C ALA A 177 2.63 1.04 -10.69
N LEU A 178 2.62 2.36 -10.46
CA LEU A 178 2.63 2.92 -9.11
C LEU A 178 1.37 2.51 -8.33
N LYS A 179 0.18 2.62 -8.94
CA LYS A 179 -1.08 2.21 -8.33
C LYS A 179 -1.08 0.74 -7.90
N LEU A 180 -0.67 -0.16 -8.79
CA LEU A 180 -0.57 -1.59 -8.48
C LEU A 180 0.38 -1.84 -7.31
N SER A 181 1.55 -1.18 -7.29
CA SER A 181 2.50 -1.32 -6.18
C SER A 181 1.93 -0.87 -4.83
N PHE A 182 1.06 0.14 -4.83
CA PHE A 182 0.41 0.64 -3.63
C PHE A 182 -0.69 -0.31 -3.16
N GLU A 183 -1.50 -0.83 -4.09
CA GLU A 183 -2.50 -1.86 -3.79
C GLU A 183 -1.86 -3.12 -3.19
N TYR A 184 -0.76 -3.62 -3.76
CA TYR A 184 -0.02 -4.76 -3.19
C TYR A 184 0.50 -4.49 -1.78
N LYS A 185 0.99 -3.27 -1.50
CA LYS A 185 1.44 -2.88 -0.15
C LYS A 185 0.28 -2.83 0.85
N LEU A 186 -0.87 -2.31 0.43
CA LEU A 186 -2.07 -2.25 1.27
C LEU A 186 -2.62 -3.64 1.58
N THR A 187 -2.70 -4.52 0.58
CA THR A 187 -3.15 -5.91 0.80
C THR A 187 -2.18 -6.65 1.70
N ALA A 188 -0.86 -6.51 1.48
CA ALA A 188 0.14 -7.11 2.36
C ALA A 188 0.04 -6.60 3.79
N GLN A 189 -0.19 -5.30 4.02
CA GLN A 189 -0.43 -4.76 5.36
C GLN A 189 -1.72 -5.30 5.98
N ASN A 190 -2.80 -5.41 5.20
CA ASN A 190 -4.06 -5.96 5.68
C ASN A 190 -3.92 -7.44 6.08
N ASP A 191 -3.21 -8.22 5.25
CA ASP A 191 -2.93 -9.62 5.52
C ASP A 191 -1.97 -9.80 6.70
N LEU A 192 -1.00 -8.89 6.88
CA LEU A 192 -0.15 -8.84 8.07
C LEU A 192 -0.94 -8.52 9.34
N ILE A 193 -1.95 -7.64 9.25
CA ILE A 193 -2.85 -7.33 10.38
C ILE A 193 -3.76 -8.53 10.68
N LYS A 194 -4.32 -9.20 9.66
CA LYS A 194 -5.11 -10.43 9.82
C LYS A 194 -4.27 -11.58 10.37
N ALA A 195 -3.02 -11.70 9.94
CA ALA A 195 -2.07 -12.69 10.45
C ALA A 195 -1.62 -12.38 11.89
N ARG A 196 -1.83 -11.15 12.38
CA ARG A 196 -1.54 -10.77 13.77
C ARG A 196 -2.59 -11.28 14.77
N THR A 197 -3.77 -11.67 14.30
CA THR A 197 -4.73 -12.45 15.07
C THR A 197 -4.49 -13.93 14.79
N ALA A 198 -3.92 -14.67 15.75
CA ALA A 198 -3.89 -16.13 15.68
C ALA A 198 -5.34 -16.64 15.67
N PRO A 199 -5.89 -17.07 14.51
CA PRO A 199 -7.33 -17.35 14.41
C PRO A 199 -7.72 -18.48 15.35
N HIS A 200 -6.83 -19.45 15.52
CA HIS A 200 -7.01 -20.61 16.37
C HIS A 200 -7.14 -20.25 17.86
N PHE A 201 -6.26 -19.40 18.39
CA PHE A 201 -6.38 -18.92 19.77
C PHE A 201 -7.72 -18.21 19.97
N PHE A 202 -8.06 -17.27 19.08
CA PHE A 202 -9.30 -16.51 19.17
C PHE A 202 -10.56 -17.39 19.18
N PHE A 203 -10.68 -18.34 18.25
CA PHE A 203 -11.84 -19.24 18.20
C PHE A 203 -11.91 -20.15 19.42
N ASN A 204 -10.78 -20.68 19.89
CA ASN A 204 -10.75 -21.54 21.06
C ASN A 204 -11.13 -20.78 22.33
N THR A 205 -10.62 -19.56 22.50
CA THR A 205 -10.94 -18.71 23.65
C THR A 205 -12.43 -18.34 23.67
N ILE A 206 -13.03 -18.02 22.51
CA ILE A 206 -14.48 -17.75 22.43
C ILE A 206 -15.28 -19.01 22.76
N ASN A 207 -14.90 -20.18 22.26
CA ASN A 207 -15.63 -21.42 22.54
C ASN A 207 -15.60 -21.77 24.02
N THR A 208 -14.44 -21.63 24.68
CA THR A 208 -14.31 -21.79 26.13
C THR A 208 -15.15 -20.76 26.88
N LEU A 209 -15.13 -19.49 26.46
CA LEU A 209 -15.93 -18.44 27.06
C LEU A 209 -17.43 -18.73 26.96
N VAL A 210 -17.93 -19.14 25.78
CA VAL A 210 -19.33 -19.50 25.56
C VAL A 210 -19.73 -20.68 26.45
N SER A 211 -18.88 -21.71 26.57
CA SER A 211 -19.12 -22.84 27.47
C SER A 211 -19.15 -22.43 28.95
N LEU A 212 -18.27 -21.51 29.36
CA LEU A 212 -18.22 -21.01 30.74
C LEU A 212 -19.37 -20.07 31.07
N ILE A 213 -19.91 -19.30 30.12
CA ILE A 213 -21.09 -18.44 30.35
C ILE A 213 -22.28 -19.28 30.82
N GLU A 214 -22.47 -20.48 30.27
CA GLU A 214 -23.56 -21.38 30.65
C GLU A 214 -23.24 -22.19 31.92
N SER A 215 -21.99 -22.64 32.10
CA SER A 215 -21.61 -23.56 33.18
C SER A 215 -21.08 -22.89 34.45
N ASN A 216 -20.36 -21.78 34.34
CA ASN A 216 -19.75 -21.05 35.45
C ASN A 216 -19.54 -19.54 35.11
N PRO A 217 -20.60 -18.71 35.23
CA PRO A 217 -20.56 -17.31 34.84
C PRO A 217 -19.47 -16.45 35.52
N PRO A 218 -19.15 -16.64 36.83
CA PRO A 218 -18.02 -15.95 37.45
C PRO A 218 -16.68 -16.23 36.76
N LYS A 219 -16.36 -17.49 36.49
CA LYS A 219 -15.12 -17.85 35.77
C LYS A 219 -15.11 -17.30 34.33
N ALA A 220 -16.27 -17.21 33.68
CA ALA A 220 -16.38 -16.61 32.36
C ALA A 220 -16.04 -15.10 32.38
N ALA A 221 -16.47 -14.38 33.43
CA ALA A 221 -16.15 -12.97 33.60
C ALA A 221 -14.63 -12.75 33.81
N ASP A 222 -14.00 -13.58 34.64
CA ASP A 222 -12.54 -13.54 34.86
C ASP A 222 -11.78 -13.83 33.56
N LEU A 223 -12.20 -14.87 32.81
CA LEU A 223 -11.60 -15.20 31.51
C LEU A 223 -11.73 -14.03 30.51
N LEU A 224 -12.90 -13.38 30.46
CA LEU A 224 -13.13 -12.23 29.59
C LEU A 224 -12.20 -11.05 29.91
N GLN A 225 -11.85 -10.86 31.19
CA GLN A 225 -10.92 -9.81 31.61
C GLN A 225 -9.51 -10.06 31.07
N HIS A 226 -8.99 -11.29 31.17
CA HIS A 226 -7.71 -11.68 30.58
C HIS A 226 -7.68 -11.49 29.07
N VAL A 227 -8.76 -11.90 28.40
CA VAL A 227 -8.92 -11.73 26.94
C VAL A 227 -8.90 -10.25 26.56
N SER A 228 -9.64 -9.41 27.29
CA SER A 228 -9.66 -7.97 27.05
C SER A 228 -8.28 -7.33 27.19
N ALA A 229 -7.49 -7.74 28.19
CA ALA A 229 -6.14 -7.23 28.40
C ALA A 229 -5.20 -7.56 27.23
N LEU A 230 -5.16 -8.82 26.77
CA LEU A 230 -4.37 -9.21 25.60
C LEU A 230 -4.80 -8.49 24.32
N PHE A 231 -6.11 -8.32 24.11
CA PHE A 231 -6.61 -7.57 22.96
C PHE A 231 -6.23 -6.10 23.00
N ARG A 232 -6.31 -5.47 24.18
CA ARG A 232 -5.87 -4.08 24.36
C ARG A 232 -4.39 -3.93 24.03
N ALA A 233 -3.54 -4.83 24.49
CA ALA A 233 -2.11 -4.81 24.16
C ALA A 233 -1.86 -5.01 22.66
N SER A 234 -2.55 -5.98 22.04
CA SER A 234 -2.45 -6.27 20.60
C SER A 234 -2.83 -5.10 19.69
N PHE A 235 -3.79 -4.27 20.14
CA PHE A 235 -4.28 -3.11 19.40
C PHE A 235 -3.68 -1.76 19.83
N SER A 236 -2.92 -1.71 20.93
CA SER A 236 -2.34 -0.47 21.46
C SER A 236 -1.40 0.23 20.47
N GLY A 237 -0.78 -0.53 19.56
CA GLY A 237 0.21 -0.02 18.61
C GLY A 237 1.57 0.33 19.25
N THR A 238 1.66 0.25 20.58
CA THR A 238 2.90 0.43 21.35
C THR A 238 3.90 -0.65 20.94
N ARG A 239 5.13 -0.25 20.60
CA ARG A 239 6.18 -1.17 20.16
C ARG A 239 7.03 -1.67 21.30
N GLU A 240 7.30 -0.84 22.30
CA GLU A 240 8.14 -1.12 23.46
C GLU A 240 7.30 -0.98 24.74
N ILE A 241 7.39 -1.98 25.61
CA ILE A 241 6.73 -2.01 26.92
C ILE A 241 7.74 -2.44 27.98
N SER A 242 7.44 -2.18 29.25
CA SER A 242 8.28 -2.69 30.33
C SER A 242 8.25 -4.22 30.33
N PHE A 243 9.32 -4.84 30.84
CA PHE A 243 9.36 -6.28 30.95
C PHE A 243 8.28 -6.83 31.90
N GLU A 244 7.95 -6.07 32.95
CA GLU A 244 6.82 -6.36 33.85
C GLU A 244 5.49 -6.39 33.09
N GLU A 245 5.21 -5.39 32.23
CA GLU A 245 4.02 -5.38 31.39
C GLU A 245 3.97 -6.59 30.44
N GLU A 246 5.11 -7.02 29.90
CA GLU A 246 5.16 -8.23 29.06
C GLU A 246 4.90 -9.52 29.87
N ILE A 247 5.37 -9.60 31.12
CA ILE A 247 5.07 -10.72 32.02
C ILE A 247 3.56 -10.76 32.31
N ASP A 248 2.94 -9.62 32.65
CA ASP A 248 1.50 -9.53 32.90
C ASP A 248 0.68 -10.04 31.69
N LEU A 249 1.10 -9.68 30.47
CA LEU A 249 0.50 -10.19 29.25
C LEU A 249 0.68 -11.70 29.09
N CYS A 250 1.85 -12.23 29.43
CA CYS A 250 2.09 -13.66 29.45
C CYS A 250 1.22 -14.38 30.49
N GLU A 251 1.05 -13.82 31.68
CA GLU A 251 0.18 -14.38 32.72
C GLU A 251 -1.28 -14.39 32.28
N HIS A 252 -1.76 -13.31 31.66
CA HIS A 252 -3.10 -13.28 31.06
C HIS A 252 -3.28 -14.36 29.99
N TYR A 253 -2.29 -14.56 29.12
CA TYR A 253 -2.30 -15.62 28.13
C TYR A 253 -2.33 -17.02 28.77
N LEU A 254 -1.47 -17.26 29.75
CA LEU A 254 -1.38 -18.55 30.46
C LEU A 254 -2.64 -18.83 31.28
N ALA A 255 -3.31 -17.82 31.84
CA ALA A 255 -4.59 -17.96 32.52
C ALA A 255 -5.71 -18.38 31.56
N ILE A 256 -5.70 -17.89 30.32
CA ILE A 256 -6.64 -18.31 29.28
C ILE A 256 -6.38 -19.77 28.91
N GLU A 257 -5.11 -20.13 28.68
CA GLU A 257 -4.75 -21.51 28.33
C GLU A 257 -4.98 -22.50 29.48
N SER A 258 -4.73 -22.12 30.73
CA SER A 258 -5.00 -22.97 31.90
C SER A 258 -6.50 -23.22 32.08
N SER A 259 -7.37 -22.25 31.73
CA SER A 259 -8.83 -22.48 31.73
C SER A 259 -9.26 -23.62 30.79
N ARG A 260 -8.49 -23.86 29.71
CA ARG A 260 -8.72 -24.91 28.72
C ARG A 260 -8.04 -26.23 29.11
N LEU A 261 -6.82 -26.14 29.64
CA LEU A 261 -5.99 -27.29 29.99
C LEU A 261 -6.27 -27.82 31.42
N ALA A 262 -7.06 -27.10 32.20
CA ALA A 262 -7.30 -27.34 33.62
C ALA A 262 -5.97 -27.45 34.38
N ASP A 263 -5.84 -28.40 35.30
CA ASP A 263 -4.67 -28.59 36.17
C ASP A 263 -3.44 -29.19 35.45
N LYS A 264 -3.38 -29.12 34.12
CA LYS A 264 -2.31 -29.71 33.31
C LYS A 264 -1.24 -28.72 32.86
N LEU A 265 -1.34 -27.45 33.23
CA LEU A 265 -0.33 -26.44 32.90
C LEU A 265 0.30 -25.91 34.18
N GLU A 266 1.57 -26.21 34.38
CA GLU A 266 2.37 -25.68 35.50
C GLU A 266 3.43 -24.74 34.94
N VAL A 267 3.46 -23.50 35.45
CA VAL A 267 4.41 -22.47 35.01
C VAL A 267 5.19 -21.97 36.21
N ASN A 268 6.51 -22.06 36.11
CA ASN A 268 7.43 -21.58 37.13
C ASN A 268 8.25 -20.41 36.59
N TRP A 269 8.10 -19.26 37.22
CA TRP A 269 8.87 -18.06 36.91
C TRP A 269 10.08 -17.94 37.85
N LYS A 270 11.26 -17.77 37.26
CA LYS A 270 12.50 -17.37 37.94
C LYS A 270 12.91 -16.00 37.41
N LEU A 271 12.44 -14.98 38.11
CA LEU A 271 12.68 -13.58 37.75
C LEU A 271 13.90 -13.04 38.52
N PRO A 272 14.64 -12.08 37.93
CA PRO A 272 15.68 -11.35 38.63
C PRO A 272 15.07 -10.45 39.73
N GLU A 273 15.94 -9.82 40.55
CA GLU A 273 15.49 -8.86 41.56
C GLU A 273 14.68 -7.71 40.92
N GLU A 274 13.69 -7.20 41.66
CA GLU A 274 12.68 -6.25 41.18
C GLU A 274 13.31 -4.95 40.63
N ASP A 275 14.39 -4.48 41.26
CA ASP A 275 15.17 -3.31 40.83
C ASP A 275 15.79 -3.50 39.43
N ILE A 276 16.26 -4.72 39.12
CA ILE A 276 16.87 -5.06 37.83
C ILE A 276 15.79 -5.17 36.75
N MET A 277 14.59 -5.61 37.12
CA MET A 277 13.46 -5.78 36.20
C MET A 277 12.86 -4.45 35.74
N TYR A 278 12.87 -3.43 36.60
CA TYR A 278 12.30 -2.11 36.32
C TYR A 278 12.95 -1.42 35.10
N ASP A 279 14.25 -1.62 34.91
CA ASP A 279 15.01 -1.03 33.80
C ASP A 279 14.91 -1.85 32.50
N MET A 280 14.22 -2.99 32.50
CA MET A 280 14.09 -3.84 31.31
C MET A 280 12.92 -3.43 30.44
N VAL A 281 13.16 -3.34 29.14
CA VAL A 281 12.14 -3.10 28.11
C VAL A 281 12.22 -4.16 27.02
N ILE A 282 11.07 -4.50 26.45
CA ILE A 282 10.96 -5.50 25.39
C ILE A 282 9.92 -5.08 24.36
N THR A 283 10.05 -5.61 23.14
CA THR A 283 9.02 -5.43 22.12
C THR A 283 7.74 -6.14 22.57
N ALA A 284 6.62 -5.42 22.59
CA ALA A 284 5.33 -5.95 23.07
C ALA A 284 4.91 -7.25 22.36
N LEU A 285 4.39 -8.20 23.15
CA LEU A 285 3.91 -9.53 22.75
C LEU A 285 5.01 -10.46 22.20
N THR A 286 6.29 -10.17 22.46
CA THR A 286 7.38 -11.05 22.02
C THR A 286 7.38 -12.35 22.80
N LEU A 287 7.46 -12.28 24.13
CA LEU A 287 7.48 -13.45 24.99
C LEU A 287 6.15 -14.20 24.92
N GLN A 288 5.03 -13.47 24.91
CA GLN A 288 3.70 -14.06 24.74
C GLN A 288 3.61 -14.88 23.45
N SER A 289 4.05 -14.33 22.31
CA SER A 289 3.97 -15.03 21.03
C SER A 289 4.90 -16.25 20.92
N VAL A 290 6.00 -16.25 21.68
CA VAL A 290 6.89 -17.41 21.79
C VAL A 290 6.20 -18.49 22.62
N LEU A 291 5.67 -18.15 23.80
CA LEU A 291 4.92 -19.08 24.64
C LEU A 291 3.72 -19.70 23.92
N GLU A 292 2.98 -18.88 23.17
CA GLU A 292 1.83 -19.35 22.38
C GLU A 292 2.24 -20.41 21.37
N LYS A 293 3.31 -20.15 20.62
CA LYS A 293 3.79 -21.08 19.61
C LYS A 293 4.37 -22.35 20.22
N ILE A 294 5.03 -22.27 21.38
CA ILE A 294 5.51 -23.47 22.10
C ILE A 294 4.30 -24.30 22.55
N LEU A 295 3.35 -23.68 23.24
CA LEU A 295 2.17 -24.37 23.79
C LEU A 295 1.31 -24.99 22.70
N LEU A 296 1.07 -24.29 21.58
CA LEU A 296 0.31 -24.83 20.46
C LEU A 296 0.89 -26.16 19.96
N ASN A 297 2.22 -26.23 19.82
CA ASN A 297 2.90 -27.43 19.34
C ASN A 297 3.03 -28.53 20.40
N VAL A 298 3.05 -28.19 21.69
CA VAL A 298 3.18 -29.18 22.78
C VAL A 298 1.84 -29.78 23.18
N VAL A 299 0.79 -28.96 23.28
CA VAL A 299 -0.56 -29.37 23.69
C VAL A 299 -1.16 -30.40 22.73
N GLU A 300 -0.88 -30.30 21.43
CA GLU A 300 -1.36 -31.28 20.44
C GLU A 300 -0.74 -32.68 20.62
N LEU A 301 0.34 -32.80 21.39
CA LEU A 301 1.15 -34.02 21.48
C LEU A 301 0.99 -34.77 22.80
N THR A 302 0.31 -34.18 23.79
CA THR A 302 0.25 -34.76 25.13
C THR A 302 -1.05 -34.52 25.85
N THR A 303 -1.44 -35.50 26.66
CA THR A 303 -2.51 -35.39 27.63
C THR A 303 -1.98 -35.31 29.07
N GLU A 304 -0.65 -35.40 29.25
CA GLU A 304 0.08 -35.26 30.52
C GLU A 304 0.26 -33.78 30.90
N THR A 305 0.65 -33.52 32.15
CA THR A 305 0.96 -32.17 32.64
C THR A 305 2.17 -31.59 31.89
N ILE A 306 2.03 -30.34 31.45
CA ILE A 306 3.06 -29.55 30.77
C ILE A 306 3.68 -28.61 31.81
N CYS A 307 4.97 -28.79 32.07
CA CYS A 307 5.73 -27.92 32.96
C CYS A 307 6.57 -26.95 32.11
N ILE A 308 6.39 -25.65 32.33
CA ILE A 308 7.15 -24.58 31.69
C ILE A 308 7.96 -23.87 32.77
N ASN A 309 9.29 -23.85 32.62
CA ASN A 309 10.18 -23.07 33.47
C ASN A 309 10.69 -21.87 32.65
N ILE A 310 10.47 -20.66 33.15
CA ILE A 310 10.92 -19.43 32.51
C ILE A 310 11.94 -18.78 33.44
N GLU A 311 13.16 -18.63 32.96
CA GLU A 311 14.28 -18.04 33.71
C GLU A 311 14.80 -16.81 32.97
N VAL A 312 14.83 -15.68 33.67
CA VAL A 312 15.25 -14.40 33.13
C VAL A 312 16.53 -13.98 33.82
N THR A 313 17.55 -13.69 33.02
CA THR A 313 18.87 -13.27 33.49
C THR A 313 19.30 -12.01 32.77
N TRP A 314 19.98 -11.13 33.50
CA TRP A 314 20.56 -9.91 32.94
C TRP A 314 22.05 -9.90 33.23
N GLU A 315 22.84 -10.00 32.16
CA GLU A 315 24.30 -10.01 32.24
C GLU A 315 24.86 -9.16 31.09
N GLN A 316 25.87 -8.33 31.38
CA GLN A 316 26.63 -7.58 30.35
C GLN A 316 25.75 -6.73 29.41
N HIS A 317 24.71 -6.06 29.92
CA HIS A 317 23.74 -5.26 29.14
C HIS A 317 22.89 -6.08 28.15
N ARG A 318 22.79 -7.39 28.37
CA ARG A 318 21.93 -8.29 27.58
C ARG A 318 20.92 -8.95 28.48
N VAL A 319 19.68 -8.99 28.01
CA VAL A 319 18.61 -9.77 28.64
C VAL A 319 18.56 -11.11 27.95
N LYS A 320 18.64 -12.18 28.74
CA LYS A 320 18.50 -13.55 28.29
C LYS A 320 17.32 -14.19 29.00
N ILE A 321 16.33 -14.59 28.21
CA ILE A 321 15.14 -15.30 28.68
C ILE A 321 15.25 -16.74 28.18
N MET A 322 15.31 -17.68 29.12
CA MET A 322 15.35 -19.11 28.84
C MET A 322 14.01 -19.72 29.20
N ILE A 323 13.38 -20.36 28.20
CA ILE A 323 12.12 -21.08 28.35
C ILE A 323 12.42 -22.56 28.17
N ASP A 324 12.23 -23.34 29.23
CA ASP A 324 12.41 -24.78 29.24
C ASP A 324 11.05 -25.47 29.42
N VAL A 325 10.69 -26.32 28.46
CA VAL A 325 9.43 -27.08 28.47
C VAL A 325 9.73 -28.57 28.43
N ALA A 326 9.28 -29.28 29.45
CA ALA A 326 9.43 -30.73 29.54
C ALA A 326 8.54 -31.43 28.51
N LEU A 327 9.12 -32.35 27.73
CA LEU A 327 8.40 -33.19 26.78
C LEU A 327 8.01 -34.54 27.41
N PRO A 328 6.84 -35.10 27.07
CA PRO A 328 6.42 -36.42 27.54
C PRO A 328 7.33 -37.53 27.03
N LYS A 329 7.46 -38.62 27.80
CA LYS A 329 8.36 -39.75 27.49
C LYS A 329 7.97 -40.54 26.23
N LYS A 330 6.73 -40.40 25.71
CA LYS A 330 6.22 -41.13 24.53
C LYS A 330 6.48 -40.45 23.18
N THR A 331 7.20 -39.33 23.14
CA THR A 331 7.23 -38.41 21.98
C THR A 331 8.41 -38.64 21.01
N LEU A 332 9.15 -39.75 21.13
CA LEU A 332 10.36 -40.01 20.31
C LEU A 332 10.11 -39.99 18.79
N ILE A 333 8.90 -40.31 18.32
CA ILE A 333 8.53 -40.35 16.89
C ILE A 333 8.17 -38.94 16.35
N ILE A 334 7.87 -37.97 17.22
CA ILE A 334 7.31 -36.66 16.88
C ILE A 334 8.39 -35.54 16.85
N ASN A 335 9.61 -35.85 17.28
CA ASN A 335 10.71 -34.88 17.35
C ASN A 335 11.11 -34.26 15.99
N HIS A 336 10.88 -34.95 14.87
CA HIS A 336 11.19 -34.39 13.55
C HIS A 336 10.20 -33.28 13.16
N ASP A 337 8.91 -33.49 13.43
CA ASP A 337 7.86 -32.53 13.07
C ASP A 337 7.90 -31.30 13.98
N LEU A 338 8.15 -31.51 15.28
CA LEU A 338 8.39 -30.43 16.24
C LEU A 338 9.55 -29.52 15.82
N ARG A 339 10.68 -30.07 15.34
CA ARG A 339 11.81 -29.26 14.88
C ARG A 339 11.47 -28.35 13.70
N GLN A 340 10.56 -28.77 12.83
CA GLN A 340 10.13 -27.94 11.69
C GLN A 340 9.20 -26.80 12.13
N HIS A 341 8.39 -27.03 13.17
CA HIS A 341 7.38 -26.07 13.65
C HIS A 341 7.90 -25.11 14.73
N MET A 342 9.05 -25.41 15.36
CA MET A 342 9.69 -24.57 16.39
C MET A 342 10.67 -23.52 15.82
N ASN A 343 10.36 -22.97 14.65
CA ASN A 343 11.11 -21.86 14.06
C ASN A 343 10.46 -20.52 14.39
N PHE A 344 11.19 -19.64 15.08
CA PHE A 344 10.70 -18.34 15.54
C PHE A 344 11.14 -17.16 14.65
N TYR A 345 11.42 -17.39 13.35
CA TYR A 345 11.96 -16.35 12.47
C TYR A 345 11.12 -15.05 12.47
N ILE A 346 9.79 -15.15 12.50
CA ILE A 346 8.90 -13.98 12.50
C ILE A 346 9.07 -13.19 13.80
N GLN A 347 9.08 -13.88 14.93
CA GLN A 347 9.29 -13.27 16.24
C GLN A 347 10.69 -12.67 16.36
N ALA A 348 11.72 -13.39 15.88
CA ALA A 348 13.10 -12.93 15.86
C ALA A 348 13.27 -11.69 14.96
N ASP A 349 12.67 -11.66 13.77
CA ASP A 349 12.74 -10.50 12.87
C ASP A 349 12.07 -9.26 13.47
N ARG A 350 10.96 -9.44 14.21
CA ARG A 350 10.34 -8.34 14.96
C ARG A 350 11.25 -7.82 16.07
N LEU A 351 11.89 -8.73 16.81
CA LEU A 351 12.84 -8.36 17.87
C LEU A 351 14.06 -7.63 17.30
N ARG A 352 14.62 -8.13 16.18
CA ARG A 352 15.75 -7.51 15.46
C ARG A 352 15.42 -6.15 14.85
N ALA A 353 14.18 -5.95 14.39
CA ALA A 353 13.75 -4.67 13.86
C ALA A 353 13.79 -3.55 14.91
N HIS A 354 13.72 -3.91 16.21
CA HIS A 354 13.77 -2.98 17.33
C HIS A 354 15.18 -2.88 17.95
N PHE A 355 15.77 -4.02 18.33
CA PHE A 355 17.03 -4.09 19.07
C PHE A 355 18.28 -4.34 18.20
N GLY A 356 18.12 -4.38 16.88
CA GLY A 356 19.20 -4.60 15.92
C GLY A 356 19.53 -6.09 15.67
N GLN A 357 20.51 -6.34 14.78
CA GLN A 357 20.81 -7.69 14.30
C GLN A 357 21.40 -8.64 15.37
N SER A 358 21.85 -8.11 16.51
CA SER A 358 22.37 -8.91 17.62
C SER A 358 21.29 -9.56 18.48
N ALA A 359 20.00 -9.24 18.25
CA ALA A 359 18.88 -9.89 18.92
C ALA A 359 18.45 -11.15 18.17
N ASP A 360 18.13 -12.21 18.91
CA ASP A 360 17.72 -13.48 18.30
C ASP A 360 16.79 -14.30 19.19
N ILE A 361 16.06 -15.21 18.55
CA ILE A 361 15.24 -16.23 19.22
C ILE A 361 15.61 -17.58 18.64
N GLN A 362 16.25 -18.40 19.47
CA GLN A 362 16.72 -19.73 19.08
C GLN A 362 15.96 -20.77 19.88
N SER A 363 15.50 -21.83 19.22
CA SER A 363 14.86 -22.97 19.88
C SER A 363 15.58 -24.25 19.51
N SER A 364 15.81 -25.10 20.51
CA SER A 364 16.38 -26.42 20.35
C SER A 364 15.42 -27.45 20.94
N VAL A 365 15.17 -28.51 20.17
CA VAL A 365 14.31 -29.63 20.59
C VAL A 365 15.22 -30.81 20.91
N ALA A 366 15.41 -31.06 22.21
CA ALA A 366 16.07 -32.24 22.73
C ALA A 366 15.09 -33.41 22.84
N SER A 367 15.57 -34.59 23.22
CA SER A 367 14.74 -35.80 23.33
C SER A 367 13.65 -35.72 24.39
N THR A 368 13.85 -34.91 25.43
CA THR A 368 12.97 -34.82 26.62
C THR A 368 12.56 -33.40 26.99
N GLN A 369 13.03 -32.40 26.25
CA GLN A 369 12.73 -31.00 26.56
C GLN A 369 12.89 -30.10 25.33
N ILE A 370 12.18 -28.99 25.33
CA ILE A 370 12.33 -27.89 24.39
C ILE A 370 12.98 -26.74 25.15
N ILE A 371 14.11 -26.25 24.67
CA ILE A 371 14.77 -25.07 25.21
C ILE A 371 14.70 -23.96 24.17
N THR A 372 14.04 -22.86 24.51
CA THR A 372 13.98 -21.64 23.70
C THR A 372 14.68 -20.50 24.43
N ILE A 373 15.59 -19.82 23.75
CA ILE A 373 16.39 -18.73 24.29
C ILE A 373 16.07 -17.48 23.47
N ILE A 374 15.59 -16.45 24.16
CA ILE A 374 15.45 -15.09 23.63
C ILE A 374 16.64 -14.29 24.20
N ASP A 375 17.42 -13.68 23.32
CA ASP A 375 18.59 -12.90 23.70
C ASP A 375 18.58 -11.57 22.93
N TYR A 376 18.61 -10.45 23.65
CA TYR A 376 18.66 -9.12 23.06
C TYR A 376 19.46 -8.13 23.93
N PRO A 377 20.10 -7.13 23.31
CA PRO A 377 20.74 -6.05 24.04
C PRO A 377 19.69 -5.08 24.59
N LEU A 378 19.87 -4.64 25.83
CA LEU A 378 19.18 -3.46 26.35
C LEU A 378 19.90 -2.22 25.81
N GLN A 379 19.18 -1.35 25.10
CA GLN A 379 19.74 -0.05 24.73
C GLN A 379 19.91 0.79 26.01
N ASP A 380 21.12 1.29 26.22
CA ASP A 380 21.33 2.42 27.13
C ASP A 380 20.46 3.57 26.59
N VAL A 381 19.54 4.10 27.39
CA VAL A 381 18.61 5.18 27.00
C VAL A 381 19.33 6.53 26.84
N GLY A 382 20.58 6.52 26.38
CA GLY A 382 21.37 7.70 26.13
C GLY A 382 22.36 7.48 25.00
N LEU A 383 21.99 7.92 23.79
CA LEU A 383 22.85 8.71 22.89
C LEU A 383 22.01 9.39 21.80
#